data_AF-X1N0X3-F1
#
_entry.id   AF-X1N0X3-F1
#
_cell.length_a   1.000
_cell.length_b   1.000
_cell.length_c   1.000
_cell.angle_alpha   90.00
_cell.angle_beta   90.00
_cell.angle_gamma   90.00
#
_symmetry.space_group_name_H-M   'P 1'
#
loop_
_entity.id
_entity.type
_entity.pdbx_description
1 polymer ?
#
loop_
_entity_poly.entity_id
_entity_poly.type
_entity_poly.pdbx_seq_one_letter_code
_entity_poly.pdbx_strand_id
1 'polypeptide(L)'
;ANYNRSMTFGFAQIADTTKPAVVPKSAEVLLETRLPYLDANQRRVVLKTTAMPSGYPVMDDAEGWGRINLFAAADGYGAFNGDVVVNMDASQGGFNALDTWRNDITGAGKLNKQGSGTLRLGGTNSYSGGTQVSAGMLQAVSATAFGKGDVYLGGGTLASSADAQLVIAGAFTQLPNSTLQLDLGSGGAGRLAVSGITTVAGGTLAVNFRSGFRPSVGDTISLLSSSSLKGQFTTISVPGYKTTAIYTATGLSVRIDGTL
;
A
#
# COMPACT_ATOMS: atom_id res chain seq x y z
N ALA A 1 -8.78 13.27 15.82
CA ALA A 1 -9.78 14.04 16.58
C ALA A 1 -9.25 15.41 17.04
N ASN A 2 -8.14 15.47 17.78
CA ASN A 2 -7.62 16.74 18.33
C ASN A 2 -7.18 17.76 17.25
N TYR A 3 -6.47 17.33 16.21
CA TYR A 3 -6.03 18.24 15.13
C TYR A 3 -7.20 18.94 14.43
N ASN A 4 -8.21 18.19 13.98
CA ASN A 4 -9.38 18.77 13.30
C ASN A 4 -10.12 19.76 14.21
N ARG A 5 -10.29 19.43 15.50
CA ARG A 5 -10.91 20.35 16.47
C ARG A 5 -10.10 21.63 16.67
N SER A 6 -8.77 21.54 16.68
CA SER A 6 -7.90 22.71 16.75
C SER A 6 -8.02 23.58 15.49
N MET A 7 -8.04 22.97 14.31
CA MET A 7 -8.16 23.70 13.04
C MET A 7 -9.53 24.36 12.86
N THR A 8 -10.60 23.75 13.36
CA THR A 8 -11.96 24.31 13.29
C THR A 8 -12.32 25.17 14.50
N PHE A 9 -11.42 25.31 15.48
CA PHE A 9 -11.68 25.92 16.80
C PHE A 9 -12.91 25.32 17.53
N GLY A 10 -13.28 24.08 17.18
CA GLY A 10 -14.48 23.42 17.68
C GLY A 10 -15.80 23.96 17.11
N PHE A 11 -15.77 24.85 16.10
CA PHE A 11 -16.98 25.30 15.42
C PHE A 11 -17.62 24.18 14.60
N ALA A 12 -18.94 24.22 14.49
CA ALA A 12 -19.70 23.42 13.54
C ALA A 12 -19.65 24.03 12.13
N GLN A 13 -19.95 23.22 11.11
CA GLN A 13 -20.18 23.73 9.76
C GLN A 13 -21.51 24.49 9.72
N ILE A 14 -21.50 25.72 9.22
CA ILE A 14 -22.68 26.59 9.10
C ILE A 14 -22.92 27.11 7.68
N ALA A 15 -21.99 26.83 6.77
CA ALA A 15 -22.06 27.19 5.36
C ALA A 15 -22.01 25.92 4.47
N ASP A 16 -21.99 26.09 3.16
CA ASP A 16 -22.01 25.00 2.18
C ASP A 16 -20.88 23.97 2.40
N THR A 17 -21.26 22.73 2.68
CA THR A 17 -20.36 21.61 2.98
C THR A 17 -19.91 20.83 1.75
N THR A 18 -20.31 21.26 0.55
CA THR A 18 -20.05 20.55 -0.72
C THR A 18 -18.97 21.21 -1.58
N LYS A 19 -18.39 22.33 -1.13
CA LYS A 19 -17.40 23.07 -1.92
C LYS A 19 -16.12 22.24 -2.10
N PRO A 20 -15.66 22.03 -3.35
CA PRO A 20 -14.42 21.31 -3.60
C PRO A 20 -13.24 22.06 -2.98
N ALA A 21 -12.21 21.32 -2.56
CA ALA A 21 -10.97 21.93 -2.10
C ALA A 21 -10.25 22.63 -3.25
N VAL A 22 -9.79 23.85 -2.98
CA VAL A 22 -8.90 24.63 -3.85
C VAL A 22 -7.50 24.57 -3.25
N VAL A 23 -6.49 24.36 -4.08
CA VAL A 23 -5.09 24.38 -3.65
C VAL A 23 -4.42 25.62 -4.22
N PRO A 24 -4.01 26.58 -3.36
CA PRO A 24 -3.30 27.78 -3.77
C PRO A 24 -2.10 27.44 -4.66
N LYS A 25 -1.77 28.34 -5.58
CA LYS A 25 -0.53 28.23 -6.36
C LYS A 25 0.67 28.28 -5.41
N SER A 26 1.71 27.49 -5.68
CA SER A 26 2.92 27.37 -4.86
C SER A 26 2.73 26.67 -3.52
N ALA A 27 1.52 26.24 -3.12
CA ALA A 27 1.34 25.47 -1.90
C ALA A 27 2.04 24.09 -1.95
N GLU A 28 2.34 23.56 -3.15
CA GLU A 28 3.10 22.32 -3.34
C GLU A 28 4.48 22.29 -2.66
N VAL A 29 5.08 23.45 -2.40
CA VAL A 29 6.38 23.56 -1.73
C VAL A 29 6.32 23.14 -0.26
N LEU A 30 5.14 23.21 0.36
CA LEU A 30 4.92 22.78 1.74
C LEU A 30 5.20 21.28 1.94
N LEU A 31 5.12 20.50 0.86
CA LEU A 31 5.35 19.06 0.88
C LEU A 31 6.66 18.65 0.19
N GLU A 32 7.47 19.60 -0.29
CA GLU A 32 8.64 19.29 -1.12
C GLU A 32 9.67 18.44 -0.38
N THR A 33 9.93 18.73 0.89
CA THR A 33 10.88 17.94 1.71
C THR A 33 10.24 16.69 2.30
N ARG A 34 8.92 16.68 2.47
CA ARG A 34 8.19 15.55 3.04
C ARG A 34 7.91 14.46 2.01
N LEU A 35 7.56 14.84 0.78
CA LEU A 35 7.24 13.95 -0.33
C LEU A 35 8.13 14.29 -1.56
N PRO A 36 9.46 14.20 -1.43
CA PRO A 36 10.41 14.69 -2.46
C PRO A 36 10.35 13.93 -3.78
N TYR A 37 9.83 12.69 -3.76
CA TYR A 37 9.69 11.82 -4.94
C TYR A 37 8.40 12.08 -5.74
N LEU A 38 7.53 12.98 -5.28
CA LEU A 38 6.35 13.42 -6.02
C LEU A 38 6.62 14.72 -6.75
N ASP A 39 6.08 14.89 -7.96
CA ASP A 39 6.15 16.17 -8.66
C ASP A 39 5.24 17.26 -8.04
N ALA A 40 5.39 18.50 -8.50
CA ALA A 40 4.60 19.63 -8.02
C ALA A 40 3.09 19.40 -8.14
N ASN A 41 2.61 18.84 -9.27
CA ASN A 41 1.19 18.58 -9.48
C ASN A 41 0.67 17.50 -8.53
N GLN A 42 1.44 16.43 -8.34
CA GLN A 42 1.14 15.36 -7.42
C GLN A 42 1.04 15.87 -5.98
N ARG A 43 1.97 16.72 -5.54
CA ARG A 43 1.92 17.36 -4.22
C ARG A 43 0.68 18.25 -4.07
N ARG A 44 0.25 18.97 -5.11
CA ARG A 44 -1.04 19.69 -5.09
C ARG A 44 -2.24 18.75 -4.98
N VAL A 45 -2.22 17.58 -5.62
CA VAL A 45 -3.30 16.59 -5.46
C VAL A 45 -3.32 16.01 -4.04
N VAL A 46 -2.16 15.77 -3.43
CA VAL A 46 -2.07 15.38 -2.01
C VAL A 46 -2.75 16.43 -1.13
N LEU A 47 -2.37 17.71 -1.26
CA LEU A 47 -2.99 18.81 -0.51
C LEU A 47 -4.50 18.89 -0.75
N LYS A 48 -4.94 18.71 -2.00
CA LYS A 48 -6.36 18.76 -2.37
C LYS A 48 -7.17 17.64 -1.74
N THR A 49 -6.65 16.41 -1.79
CA THR A 49 -7.37 15.20 -1.35
C THR A 49 -7.35 14.99 0.15
N THR A 50 -6.51 15.72 0.87
CA THR A 50 -6.40 15.70 2.33
C THR A 50 -6.97 16.95 2.99
N ALA A 51 -7.42 17.93 2.19
CA ALA A 51 -7.98 19.18 2.68
C ALA A 51 -9.18 18.96 3.62
N MET A 52 -9.33 19.88 4.56
CA MET A 52 -10.47 19.92 5.48
C MET A 52 -11.79 20.11 4.70
N PRO A 53 -12.92 19.56 5.19
CA PRO A 53 -14.24 19.82 4.63
C PRO A 53 -14.56 21.32 4.61
N SER A 54 -15.39 21.78 3.66
CA SER A 54 -15.83 23.18 3.60
C SER A 54 -16.92 23.49 4.62
N GLY A 55 -17.35 24.74 4.72
CA GLY A 55 -18.53 25.12 5.51
C GLY A 55 -18.22 25.53 6.96
N TYR A 56 -16.95 25.46 7.39
CA TYR A 56 -16.52 26.01 8.67
C TYR A 56 -16.35 27.54 8.59
N PRO A 57 -16.82 28.32 9.58
CA PRO A 57 -16.88 29.78 9.51
C PRO A 57 -15.53 30.50 9.29
N VAL A 58 -14.41 29.86 9.57
CA VAL A 58 -13.07 30.48 9.59
C VAL A 58 -12.07 29.86 8.60
N MET A 59 -12.52 28.89 7.79
CA MET A 59 -11.62 28.09 6.93
C MET A 59 -11.87 28.28 5.44
N ASP A 60 -13.07 28.67 5.04
CA ASP A 60 -13.42 28.87 3.63
C ASP A 60 -12.92 30.25 3.15
N ASP A 61 -11.67 30.31 2.72
CA ASP A 61 -11.10 31.46 1.99
C ASP A 61 -11.17 31.25 0.46
N ALA A 62 -11.04 32.33 -0.31
CA ALA A 62 -11.14 32.28 -1.76
C ALA A 62 -9.97 31.52 -2.41
N GLU A 63 -8.78 31.62 -1.81
CA GLU A 63 -7.54 31.03 -2.29
C GLU A 63 -7.39 29.54 -1.88
N GLY A 64 -8.01 29.13 -0.77
CA GLY A 64 -8.06 27.75 -0.24
C GLY A 64 -7.03 27.42 0.84
N TRP A 65 -6.32 28.41 1.40
CA TRP A 65 -5.30 28.20 2.43
C TRP A 65 -5.86 27.65 3.74
N GLY A 66 -7.02 28.15 4.17
CA GLY A 66 -7.64 27.82 5.44
C GLY A 66 -8.05 26.34 5.54
N ARG A 67 -8.19 25.65 4.41
CA ARG A 67 -8.57 24.23 4.35
C ARG A 67 -7.37 23.28 4.21
N ILE A 68 -6.14 23.77 4.09
CA ILE A 68 -4.97 22.90 3.99
C ILE A 68 -4.79 22.11 5.30
N ASN A 69 -4.64 20.79 5.16
CA ASN A 69 -4.37 19.88 6.27
C ASN A 69 -2.98 19.25 6.11
N LEU A 70 -1.94 19.91 6.62
CA LEU A 70 -0.57 19.40 6.50
C LEU A 70 -0.33 18.11 7.29
N PHE A 71 -1.09 17.88 8.36
CA PHE A 71 -0.99 16.64 9.12
C PHE A 71 -1.42 15.43 8.27
N ALA A 72 -2.61 15.50 7.67
CA ALA A 72 -3.07 14.45 6.75
C ALA A 72 -2.20 14.39 5.48
N ALA A 73 -1.82 15.53 4.91
CA ALA A 73 -0.98 15.57 3.71
C ALA A 73 0.41 14.94 3.91
N ALA A 74 0.97 15.03 5.11
CA ALA A 74 2.24 14.38 5.45
C ALA A 74 2.14 12.84 5.45
N ASP A 75 0.94 12.27 5.51
CA ASP A 75 0.70 10.82 5.41
C ASP A 75 0.34 10.36 3.99
N GLY A 76 0.59 11.20 2.97
CA GLY A 76 0.40 10.89 1.56
C GLY A 76 -0.97 11.28 1.01
N TYR A 77 -1.37 10.68 -0.11
CA TYR A 77 -2.67 10.95 -0.75
C TYR A 77 -3.85 10.64 0.17
N GLY A 78 -4.96 11.39 0.06
CA GLY A 78 -6.26 11.02 0.65
C GLY A 78 -7.17 10.28 -0.34
N ALA A 79 -6.96 10.48 -1.64
CA ALA A 79 -7.68 9.81 -2.71
C ALA A 79 -6.87 9.78 -4.02
N PHE A 80 -7.05 8.73 -4.82
CA PHE A 80 -6.60 8.67 -6.21
C PHE A 80 -7.75 9.07 -7.13
N ASN A 81 -7.87 10.38 -7.40
CA ASN A 81 -8.87 10.91 -8.35
C ASN A 81 -8.47 10.73 -9.82
N GLY A 82 -7.30 10.16 -10.05
CA GLY A 82 -6.73 9.74 -11.32
C GLY A 82 -5.52 8.85 -11.02
N ASP A 83 -4.92 8.27 -12.06
CA ASP A 83 -3.77 7.37 -11.88
C ASP A 83 -2.56 8.13 -11.30
N VAL A 84 -1.89 7.48 -10.34
CA VAL A 84 -0.74 8.03 -9.61
C VAL A 84 0.48 7.20 -9.91
N VAL A 85 1.55 7.85 -10.38
CA VAL A 85 2.86 7.22 -10.56
C VAL A 85 3.78 7.63 -9.41
N VAL A 86 4.35 6.66 -8.70
CA VAL A 86 5.33 6.91 -7.64
C VAL A 86 6.68 6.39 -8.08
N ASN A 87 7.63 7.31 -8.34
CA ASN A 87 8.99 6.99 -8.77
C ASN A 87 10.00 7.34 -7.68
N MET A 88 10.33 6.35 -6.83
CA MET A 88 11.22 6.54 -5.69
C MET A 88 12.65 6.11 -6.01
N ASP A 89 13.65 6.85 -5.54
CA ASP A 89 15.07 6.57 -5.76
C ASP A 89 15.78 6.26 -4.44
N ALA A 90 16.10 4.98 -4.24
CA ALA A 90 16.81 4.49 -3.06
C ALA A 90 18.19 5.15 -2.87
N SER A 91 18.87 5.55 -3.94
CA SER A 91 20.23 6.12 -3.85
C SER A 91 20.26 7.50 -3.20
N GLN A 92 19.13 8.21 -3.19
CA GLN A 92 19.01 9.55 -2.60
C GLN A 92 18.73 9.52 -1.09
N GLY A 93 18.47 8.34 -0.50
CA GLY A 93 18.20 8.21 0.92
C GLY A 93 16.90 8.89 1.38
N GLY A 94 16.72 8.99 2.70
CA GLY A 94 15.57 9.66 3.31
C GLY A 94 14.22 9.19 2.75
N PHE A 95 13.30 10.14 2.53
CA PHE A 95 11.98 9.85 1.96
C PHE A 95 12.03 9.43 0.48
N ASN A 96 13.09 9.74 -0.27
CA ASN A 96 13.24 9.22 -1.63
C ASN A 96 13.50 7.71 -1.62
N ALA A 97 14.15 7.20 -0.58
CA ALA A 97 14.44 5.78 -0.46
C ALA A 97 13.31 5.00 0.21
N LEU A 98 12.68 5.55 1.25
CA LEU A 98 11.62 4.87 2.00
C LEU A 98 10.62 5.86 2.56
N ASP A 99 9.34 5.60 2.33
CA ASP A 99 8.25 6.36 2.93
C ASP A 99 7.06 5.47 3.30
N THR A 100 6.22 5.95 4.23
CA THR A 100 4.96 5.33 4.63
C THR A 100 3.81 6.30 4.43
N TRP A 101 2.83 5.90 3.61
CA TRP A 101 1.53 6.56 3.54
C TRP A 101 0.53 5.88 4.50
N ARG A 102 -0.16 6.69 5.30
CA ARG A 102 -1.04 6.20 6.38
C ARG A 102 -2.50 6.63 6.23
N ASN A 103 -2.82 7.51 5.30
CA ASN A 103 -4.21 7.87 5.01
C ASN A 103 -5.00 6.68 4.48
N ASP A 104 -6.30 6.69 4.72
CA ASP A 104 -7.26 5.78 4.09
C ASP A 104 -7.54 6.27 2.66
N ILE A 105 -6.79 5.74 1.69
CA ILE A 105 -6.83 6.20 0.31
C ILE A 105 -8.07 5.66 -0.40
N THR A 106 -8.88 6.57 -0.93
CA THR A 106 -10.10 6.28 -1.72
C THR A 106 -9.90 6.59 -3.21
N GLY A 107 -10.96 6.49 -4.02
CA GLY A 107 -10.95 6.97 -5.42
C GLY A 107 -10.83 5.86 -6.47
N ALA A 108 -11.00 6.24 -7.74
CA ALA A 108 -11.05 5.29 -8.86
C ALA A 108 -9.69 5.10 -9.56
N GLY A 109 -8.69 5.92 -9.24
CA GLY A 109 -7.36 5.87 -9.86
C GLY A 109 -6.52 4.67 -9.42
N LYS A 110 -5.56 4.33 -10.27
CA LYS A 110 -4.55 3.29 -10.06
C LYS A 110 -3.30 3.83 -9.39
N LEU A 111 -2.63 3.00 -8.59
CA LEU A 111 -1.25 3.25 -8.14
C LEU A 111 -0.24 2.50 -9.01
N ASN A 112 0.71 3.21 -9.63
CA ASN A 112 1.84 2.67 -10.37
C ASN A 112 3.14 2.92 -9.59
N LYS A 113 3.66 1.90 -8.89
CA LYS A 113 4.93 1.97 -8.16
C LYS A 113 6.09 1.59 -9.07
N GLN A 114 7.03 2.53 -9.21
CA GLN A 114 8.28 2.36 -9.96
C GLN A 114 9.47 2.97 -9.19
N GLY A 115 10.65 2.93 -9.80
CA GLY A 115 11.90 3.33 -9.15
C GLY A 115 12.36 2.32 -8.09
N SER A 116 13.59 2.49 -7.61
CA SER A 116 14.28 1.54 -6.72
C SER A 116 13.83 1.60 -5.25
N GLY A 117 13.20 2.69 -4.82
CA GLY A 117 12.80 2.89 -3.42
C GLY A 117 11.60 2.06 -2.95
N THR A 118 11.27 2.22 -1.67
CA THR A 118 10.21 1.47 -0.97
C THR A 118 9.06 2.38 -0.57
N LEU A 119 7.85 2.07 -1.02
CA LEU A 119 6.62 2.69 -0.52
C LEU A 119 5.88 1.71 0.40
N ARG A 120 5.55 2.16 1.61
CA ARG A 120 4.68 1.44 2.54
C ARG A 120 3.27 2.02 2.53
N LEU A 121 2.26 1.18 2.44
CA LEU A 121 0.85 1.57 2.57
C LEU A 121 0.28 0.98 3.86
N GLY A 122 -0.07 1.85 4.81
CA GLY A 122 -0.57 1.47 6.13
C GLY A 122 -2.02 1.85 6.42
N GLY A 123 -2.67 2.63 5.56
CA GLY A 123 -4.09 2.98 5.71
C GLY A 123 -5.05 1.85 5.31
N THR A 124 -6.32 2.00 5.66
CA THR A 124 -7.42 1.13 5.24
C THR A 124 -7.90 1.58 3.87
N ASN A 125 -7.11 1.25 2.85
CA ASN A 125 -7.34 1.74 1.50
C ASN A 125 -8.56 1.08 0.84
N SER A 126 -9.25 1.84 -0.01
CA SER A 126 -10.44 1.41 -0.73
C SER A 126 -10.48 1.86 -2.20
N TYR A 127 -9.39 2.44 -2.70
CA TYR A 127 -9.29 2.82 -4.11
C TYR A 127 -9.49 1.62 -5.04
N SER A 128 -10.15 1.84 -6.18
CA SER A 128 -10.62 0.75 -7.05
C SER A 128 -9.86 0.58 -8.35
N GLY A 129 -8.97 1.52 -8.72
CA GLY A 129 -8.21 1.46 -9.98
C GLY A 129 -7.12 0.40 -10.03
N GLY A 130 -6.85 -0.26 -8.89
CA GLY A 130 -5.84 -1.30 -8.76
C GLY A 130 -4.45 -0.77 -8.48
N THR A 131 -3.49 -1.70 -8.43
CA THR A 131 -2.10 -1.43 -8.06
C THR A 131 -1.17 -2.16 -9.03
N GLN A 132 -0.19 -1.45 -9.58
CA GLN A 132 0.87 -2.01 -10.41
C GLN A 132 2.23 -1.74 -9.77
N VAL A 133 3.05 -2.78 -9.65
CA VAL A 133 4.45 -2.68 -9.20
C VAL A 133 5.35 -3.08 -10.35
N SER A 134 6.17 -2.13 -10.81
CA SER A 134 7.11 -2.33 -11.90
C SER A 134 8.57 -2.40 -11.41
N ALA A 135 8.89 -1.75 -10.28
CA ALA A 135 10.22 -1.75 -9.69
C ALA A 135 10.21 -1.34 -8.20
N GLY A 136 11.33 -1.62 -7.52
CA GLY A 136 11.53 -1.31 -6.10
C GLY A 136 10.65 -2.20 -5.22
N MET A 137 10.18 -1.66 -4.10
CA MET A 137 9.30 -2.37 -3.18
C MET A 137 8.00 -1.59 -2.93
N LEU A 138 6.88 -2.30 -2.98
CA LEU A 138 5.61 -1.86 -2.42
C LEU A 138 5.23 -2.78 -1.27
N GLN A 139 5.11 -2.22 -0.07
CA GLN A 139 4.88 -2.99 1.15
C GLN A 139 3.51 -2.67 1.75
N ALA A 140 2.70 -3.71 1.93
CA ALA A 140 1.46 -3.66 2.68
C ALA A 140 1.73 -3.74 4.18
N VAL A 141 1.24 -2.74 4.91
CA VAL A 141 1.30 -2.67 6.38
C VAL A 141 -0.09 -2.85 7.02
N SER A 142 -1.16 -2.80 6.22
CA SER A 142 -2.55 -3.06 6.64
C SER A 142 -3.20 -4.16 5.80
N ALA A 143 -4.32 -4.71 6.30
CA ALA A 143 -5.04 -5.80 5.64
C ALA A 143 -5.63 -5.41 4.28
N THR A 144 -5.96 -4.14 4.05
CA THR A 144 -6.54 -3.64 2.79
C THR A 144 -5.63 -2.64 2.09
N ALA A 145 -4.33 -2.72 2.34
CA ALA A 145 -3.33 -1.76 1.86
C ALA A 145 -3.39 -1.49 0.35
N PHE A 146 -3.82 -2.47 -0.46
CA PHE A 146 -3.86 -2.36 -1.92
C PHE A 146 -5.23 -2.03 -2.51
N GLY A 147 -6.18 -1.61 -1.68
CA GLY A 147 -7.50 -1.19 -2.13
C GLY A 147 -8.37 -2.35 -2.61
N LYS A 148 -9.29 -2.06 -3.53
CA LYS A 148 -10.31 -3.00 -4.03
C LYS A 148 -10.03 -3.56 -5.43
N GLY A 149 -9.09 -2.95 -6.16
CA GLY A 149 -8.78 -3.35 -7.53
C GLY A 149 -7.83 -4.54 -7.60
N ASP A 150 -7.46 -4.87 -8.84
CA ASP A 150 -6.45 -5.89 -9.13
C ASP A 150 -5.05 -5.42 -8.71
N VAL A 151 -4.19 -6.39 -8.40
CA VAL A 151 -2.77 -6.16 -8.13
C VAL A 151 -1.93 -6.88 -9.18
N TYR A 152 -1.12 -6.11 -9.88
CA TYR A 152 -0.20 -6.60 -10.90
C TYR A 152 1.25 -6.36 -10.48
N LEU A 153 1.96 -7.44 -10.22
CA LEU A 153 3.38 -7.44 -9.88
C LEU A 153 4.18 -7.81 -11.14
N GLY A 154 4.63 -6.78 -11.86
CA GLY A 154 5.36 -6.88 -13.13
C GLY A 154 6.88 -6.82 -12.98
N GLY A 155 7.38 -6.43 -11.81
CA GLY A 155 8.79 -6.40 -11.45
C GLY A 155 8.95 -5.98 -9.98
N GLY A 156 10.19 -5.98 -9.47
CA GLY A 156 10.45 -5.57 -8.08
C GLY A 156 9.82 -6.51 -7.04
N THR A 157 9.40 -5.95 -5.91
CA THR A 157 8.86 -6.71 -4.76
C THR A 157 7.52 -6.17 -4.28
N LEU A 158 6.53 -7.07 -4.13
CA LEU A 158 5.33 -6.83 -3.33
C LEU A 158 5.54 -7.52 -1.98
N ALA A 159 5.54 -6.77 -0.88
CA ALA A 159 5.76 -7.32 0.45
C ALA A 159 4.50 -7.22 1.31
N SER A 160 4.19 -8.27 2.07
CA SER A 160 3.15 -8.25 3.10
C SER A 160 3.80 -8.31 4.48
N SER A 161 3.71 -7.20 5.21
CA SER A 161 4.08 -7.10 6.63
C SER A 161 2.90 -6.64 7.48
N ALA A 162 1.67 -6.83 7.01
CA ALA A 162 0.45 -6.48 7.75
C ALA A 162 0.29 -7.38 8.99
N ASP A 163 -0.21 -6.83 10.10
CA ASP A 163 -0.46 -7.59 11.34
C ASP A 163 -1.67 -8.54 11.26
N ALA A 164 -2.35 -8.53 10.12
CA ALA A 164 -3.40 -9.47 9.74
C ALA A 164 -3.11 -10.07 8.35
N GLN A 165 -3.99 -10.93 7.87
CA GLN A 165 -3.93 -11.41 6.49
C GLN A 165 -4.16 -10.22 5.55
N LEU A 166 -3.25 -10.02 4.59
CA LEU A 166 -3.42 -9.07 3.50
C LEU A 166 -4.50 -9.60 2.55
N VAL A 167 -5.46 -8.75 2.20
CA VAL A 167 -6.56 -9.05 1.29
C VAL A 167 -6.39 -8.23 0.01
N ILE A 168 -6.33 -8.94 -1.12
CA ILE A 168 -6.48 -8.38 -2.46
C ILE A 168 -7.90 -8.72 -2.92
N ALA A 169 -8.77 -7.72 -3.02
CA ALA A 169 -10.16 -7.95 -3.39
C ALA A 169 -10.34 -8.30 -4.89
N GLY A 170 -9.45 -7.80 -5.75
CA GLY A 170 -9.41 -8.16 -7.16
C GLY A 170 -8.60 -9.43 -7.43
N ALA A 171 -8.07 -9.53 -8.64
CA ALA A 171 -7.11 -10.55 -9.05
C ALA A 171 -5.68 -10.18 -8.61
N PHE A 172 -4.83 -11.18 -8.44
CA PHE A 172 -3.38 -11.02 -8.26
C PHE A 172 -2.65 -11.67 -9.43
N THR A 173 -1.78 -10.91 -10.10
CA THR A 173 -0.92 -11.43 -11.17
C THR A 173 0.53 -11.14 -10.86
N GLN A 174 1.38 -12.15 -10.94
CA GLN A 174 2.84 -12.02 -10.82
C GLN A 174 3.53 -12.49 -12.10
N LEU A 175 4.44 -11.66 -12.62
CA LEU A 175 5.33 -11.99 -13.72
C LEU A 175 6.67 -12.59 -13.26
N PRO A 176 7.44 -13.22 -14.17
CA PRO A 176 8.85 -13.54 -13.93
C PRO A 176 9.65 -12.32 -13.46
N ASN A 177 10.77 -12.55 -12.78
CA ASN A 177 11.67 -11.51 -12.24
C ASN A 177 11.03 -10.58 -11.19
N SER A 178 9.90 -10.98 -10.62
CA SER A 178 9.28 -10.30 -9.49
C SER A 178 9.33 -11.15 -8.22
N THR A 179 9.19 -10.50 -7.06
CA THR A 179 9.18 -11.18 -5.76
C THR A 179 7.89 -10.87 -5.00
N LEU A 180 7.17 -11.90 -4.58
CA LEU A 180 6.19 -11.80 -3.49
C LEU A 180 6.91 -12.14 -2.19
N GLN A 181 6.94 -11.20 -1.25
CA GLN A 181 7.50 -11.40 0.08
C GLN A 181 6.37 -11.48 1.11
N LEU A 182 6.35 -12.53 1.92
CA LEU A 182 5.39 -12.73 3.00
C LEU A 182 6.14 -12.79 4.34
N ASP A 183 5.95 -11.79 5.20
CA ASP A 183 6.54 -11.74 6.54
C ASP A 183 5.55 -12.28 7.56
N LEU A 184 5.57 -13.60 7.74
CA LEU A 184 4.55 -14.34 8.47
C LEU A 184 4.64 -14.20 9.98
N GLY A 185 3.49 -14.07 10.62
CA GLY A 185 3.35 -14.11 12.07
C GLY A 185 2.14 -14.92 12.52
N SER A 186 1.82 -14.84 13.82
CA SER A 186 0.61 -15.41 14.41
C SER A 186 -0.66 -14.77 13.82
N GLY A 187 -1.82 -15.43 13.99
CA GLY A 187 -3.12 -14.84 13.63
C GLY A 187 -3.32 -14.54 12.13
N GLY A 188 -2.51 -15.14 11.25
CA GLY A 188 -2.58 -14.89 9.81
C GLY A 188 -1.78 -13.67 9.33
N ALA A 189 -1.05 -12.99 10.21
CA ALA A 189 -0.18 -11.87 9.87
C ALA A 189 0.76 -12.23 8.71
N GLY A 190 0.89 -11.32 7.74
CA GLY A 190 1.76 -11.46 6.57
C GLY A 190 1.28 -12.46 5.50
N ARG A 191 0.23 -13.26 5.76
CA ARG A 191 -0.34 -14.15 4.74
C ARG A 191 -1.11 -13.35 3.69
N LEU A 192 -1.38 -13.97 2.54
CA LEU A 192 -2.13 -13.38 1.45
C LEU A 192 -3.47 -14.09 1.23
N ALA A 193 -4.55 -13.33 1.11
CA ALA A 193 -5.84 -13.76 0.58
C ALA A 193 -6.15 -12.94 -0.68
N VAL A 194 -6.50 -13.62 -1.76
CA VAL A 194 -6.93 -13.00 -3.01
C VAL A 194 -8.36 -13.43 -3.26
N SER A 195 -9.31 -12.50 -3.32
CA SER A 195 -10.71 -12.89 -3.60
C SER A 195 -10.88 -13.32 -5.06
N GLY A 196 -10.15 -12.69 -5.98
CA GLY A 196 -10.11 -13.04 -7.40
C GLY A 196 -9.12 -14.17 -7.73
N ILE A 197 -8.84 -14.30 -9.02
CA ILE A 197 -7.89 -15.28 -9.56
C ILE A 197 -6.47 -14.85 -9.19
N THR A 198 -5.64 -15.81 -8.78
CA THR A 198 -4.20 -15.67 -8.66
C THR A 198 -3.52 -16.32 -9.87
N THR A 199 -2.73 -15.53 -10.61
CA THR A 199 -1.91 -16.02 -11.72
C THR A 199 -0.43 -15.78 -11.41
N VAL A 200 0.35 -16.85 -11.31
CA VAL A 200 1.79 -16.80 -11.07
C VAL A 200 2.50 -17.33 -12.31
N ALA A 201 3.05 -16.42 -13.12
CA ALA A 201 3.80 -16.77 -14.32
C ALA A 201 5.28 -17.11 -14.04
N GLY A 202 5.72 -16.98 -12.77
CA GLY A 202 7.08 -17.30 -12.32
C GLY A 202 7.56 -16.32 -11.24
N GLY A 203 8.88 -16.22 -11.09
CA GLY A 203 9.52 -15.33 -10.11
C GLY A 203 9.69 -15.99 -8.75
N THR A 204 9.91 -15.16 -7.73
CA THR A 204 10.27 -15.62 -6.38
C THR A 204 9.12 -15.43 -5.41
N LEU A 205 8.91 -16.42 -4.54
CA LEU A 205 8.19 -16.28 -3.28
C LEU A 205 9.22 -16.32 -2.15
N ALA A 206 9.34 -15.23 -1.42
CA ALA A 206 10.17 -15.15 -0.22
C ALA A 206 9.26 -15.26 1.01
N VAL A 207 9.46 -16.29 1.84
CA VAL A 207 8.71 -16.50 3.08
C VAL A 207 9.63 -16.25 4.25
N ASN A 208 9.37 -15.17 4.98
CA ASN A 208 10.07 -14.83 6.20
C ASN A 208 9.17 -15.10 7.39
N PHE A 209 9.77 -15.37 8.54
CA PHE A 209 9.04 -15.51 9.80
C PHE A 209 9.42 -14.37 10.74
N ARG A 210 8.41 -13.68 11.27
CA ARG A 210 8.60 -12.61 12.26
C ARG A 210 9.11 -13.19 13.56
N SER A 211 9.71 -12.31 14.37
CA SER A 211 10.14 -12.66 15.72
C SER A 211 9.00 -13.34 16.50
N GLY A 212 9.30 -14.49 17.10
CA GLY A 212 8.33 -15.29 17.87
C GLY A 212 7.54 -16.32 17.04
N PHE A 213 7.51 -16.23 15.71
CA PHE A 213 6.89 -17.26 14.87
C PHE A 213 7.95 -18.28 14.43
N ARG A 214 7.95 -19.47 15.05
CA ARG A 214 8.95 -20.53 14.81
C ARG A 214 8.26 -21.82 14.35
N PRO A 215 8.23 -22.07 13.04
CA PRO A 215 7.74 -23.34 12.53
C PRO A 215 8.55 -24.53 13.03
N SER A 216 7.85 -25.64 13.27
CA SER A 216 8.42 -26.94 13.58
C SER A 216 8.45 -27.83 12.33
N VAL A 217 9.36 -28.79 12.32
CA VAL A 217 9.40 -29.81 11.26
C VAL A 217 8.09 -30.59 11.26
N GLY A 218 7.50 -30.76 10.09
CA GLY A 218 6.18 -31.35 9.88
C GLY A 218 5.05 -30.32 9.75
N ASP A 219 5.26 -29.07 10.17
CA ASP A 219 4.25 -28.02 10.03
C ASP A 219 3.92 -27.78 8.56
N THR A 220 2.64 -27.60 8.27
CA THR A 220 2.16 -27.11 6.96
C THR A 220 1.55 -25.73 7.14
N ILE A 221 2.17 -24.74 6.51
CA ILE A 221 1.84 -23.33 6.68
C ILE A 221 1.16 -22.83 5.42
N SER A 222 -0.10 -22.41 5.55
CA SER A 222 -0.81 -21.72 4.47
C SER A 222 -0.21 -20.33 4.25
N LEU A 223 0.12 -20.03 2.99
CA LEU A 223 0.75 -18.79 2.57
C LEU A 223 -0.23 -17.90 1.80
N LEU A 224 -0.94 -18.51 0.86
CA LEU A 224 -1.82 -17.84 -0.08
C LEU A 224 -3.11 -18.65 -0.26
N SER A 225 -4.24 -17.96 -0.18
CA SER A 225 -5.55 -18.47 -0.60
C SER A 225 -6.15 -17.61 -1.70
N SER A 226 -6.85 -18.21 -2.66
CA SER A 226 -7.47 -17.56 -3.80
C SER A 226 -8.73 -18.27 -4.28
N SER A 227 -9.56 -17.61 -5.11
CA SER A 227 -10.69 -18.32 -5.75
C SER A 227 -10.24 -19.32 -6.81
N SER A 228 -9.13 -19.04 -7.47
CA SER A 228 -8.42 -19.97 -8.35
C SER A 228 -6.95 -19.59 -8.41
N LEU A 229 -6.06 -20.57 -8.34
CA LEU A 229 -4.62 -20.39 -8.47
C LEU A 229 -4.13 -21.08 -9.75
N LYS A 230 -3.44 -20.30 -10.60
CA LYS A 230 -2.86 -20.76 -11.86
C LYS A 230 -1.36 -20.47 -11.88
N GLY A 231 -0.59 -21.45 -12.35
CA GLY A 231 0.87 -21.35 -12.43
C GLY A 231 1.56 -21.53 -11.08
N GLN A 232 2.88 -21.32 -11.07
CA GLN A 232 3.76 -21.61 -9.93
C GLN A 232 4.90 -20.60 -9.85
N PHE A 233 5.47 -20.43 -8.66
CA PHE A 233 6.68 -19.64 -8.47
C PHE A 233 7.87 -20.42 -9.04
N THR A 234 8.82 -19.72 -9.65
CA THR A 234 10.08 -20.31 -10.12
C THR A 234 10.96 -20.69 -8.93
N THR A 235 10.93 -19.88 -7.87
CA THR A 235 11.72 -20.10 -6.66
C THR A 235 10.87 -19.83 -5.43
N ILE A 236 10.94 -20.71 -4.44
CA ILE A 236 10.37 -20.49 -3.12
C ILE A 236 11.53 -20.54 -2.13
N SER A 237 11.75 -19.43 -1.44
CA SER A 237 12.81 -19.28 -0.45
C SER A 237 12.19 -19.18 0.94
N VAL A 238 12.61 -20.08 1.83
CA VAL A 238 12.22 -20.10 3.24
C VAL A 238 13.51 -20.16 4.07
N PRO A 239 14.12 -19.01 4.39
CA PRO A 239 15.43 -18.98 5.05
C PRO A 239 15.45 -19.82 6.34
N GLY A 240 16.46 -20.68 6.48
CA GLY A 240 16.64 -21.57 7.63
C GLY A 240 15.89 -22.90 7.59
N TYR A 241 15.08 -23.15 6.55
CA TYR A 241 14.26 -24.35 6.45
C TYR A 241 14.39 -25.04 5.09
N LYS A 242 14.33 -26.37 5.10
CA LYS A 242 14.02 -27.19 3.92
C LYS A 242 12.51 -27.31 3.83
N THR A 243 11.94 -27.00 2.67
CA THR A 243 10.49 -26.97 2.51
C THR A 243 10.01 -27.54 1.20
N THR A 244 8.84 -28.18 1.23
CA THR A 244 8.11 -28.64 0.06
C THR A 244 6.88 -27.76 -0.14
N ALA A 245 6.74 -27.21 -1.35
CA ALA A 245 5.57 -26.43 -1.73
C ALA A 245 4.39 -27.34 -2.09
N ILE A 246 3.21 -27.00 -1.57
CA ILE A 246 1.96 -27.72 -1.80
C ILE A 246 0.99 -26.77 -2.49
N TYR A 247 0.78 -27.00 -3.78
CA TYR A 247 -0.16 -26.27 -4.61
C TYR A 247 -1.51 -26.97 -4.65
N THR A 248 -2.58 -26.20 -4.52
CA THR A 248 -3.95 -26.64 -4.80
C THR A 248 -4.57 -25.73 -5.86
N ALA A 249 -5.77 -26.07 -6.33
CA ALA A 249 -6.52 -25.22 -7.25
C ALA A 249 -6.86 -23.83 -6.68
N THR A 250 -6.76 -23.64 -5.36
CA THR A 250 -7.19 -22.43 -4.65
C THR A 250 -6.14 -21.87 -3.70
N GLY A 251 -4.94 -22.45 -3.61
CA GLY A 251 -3.96 -21.95 -2.66
C GLY A 251 -2.58 -22.55 -2.76
N LEU A 252 -1.70 -22.02 -1.91
CA LEU A 252 -0.32 -22.44 -1.74
C LEU A 252 0.00 -22.53 -0.26
N SER A 253 0.57 -23.65 0.13
CA SER A 253 1.17 -23.87 1.45
C SER A 253 2.61 -24.34 1.31
N VAL A 254 3.39 -24.21 2.38
CA VAL A 254 4.71 -24.86 2.49
C VAL A 254 4.70 -25.83 3.66
N ARG A 255 5.23 -27.03 3.43
CA ARG A 255 5.53 -28.00 4.48
C ARG A 255 6.98 -27.81 4.91
N ILE A 256 7.23 -27.77 6.21
CA ILE A 256 8.57 -27.76 6.78
C ILE A 256 9.09 -29.19 6.85
N ASP A 257 10.10 -29.52 6.04
CA ASP A 257 10.67 -30.87 5.97
C ASP A 257 11.88 -31.04 6.89
N GLY A 258 12.56 -29.93 7.21
CA GLY A 258 13.74 -29.93 8.06
C GLY A 258 14.29 -28.51 8.26
N THR A 259 15.28 -28.39 9.13
CA THR A 259 16.10 -27.17 9.25
C THR A 259 17.32 -27.28 8.33
N LEU A 260 17.82 -26.13 7.86
CA LEU A 260 19.06 -26.04 7.10
C LEU A 260 20.28 -25.96 8.02
#